data_AF-A0A9Q3FP57-F1
#
_entry.id   AF-A0A9Q3FP57-F1
#
_cell.length_a   1.000
_cell.length_b   1.000
_cell.length_c   1.000
_cell.angle_alpha   90.00
_cell.angle_beta   90.00
_cell.angle_gamma   90.00
#
_symmetry.space_group_name_H-M   'P 1'
#
loop_
_entity.id
_entity.type
_entity.pdbx_description
1 polymer ?
#
loop_
_entity_poly.entity_id
_entity_poly.type
_entity_poly.pdbx_seq_one_letter_code
_entity_poly.pdbx_strand_id
1 'polypeptide(L)'
;MQKVNIFENKRYFNVKSHVEDSIIEYSINNVKSLGHIDNIVSLVGGDPNIWWQIIKPSKELENNEIEKDPFHPFPDVNCSILLDHTEDAIIINSQSVLGHAASLKNPPGTFGIDQATLCLVALHSSVSDSVDSHSLSHIF
;
A
#
# COMPACT_ATOMS: atom_id res chain seq x y z
N MET A 1 9.31 19.17 -21.30
CA MET A 1 8.67 18.08 -22.09
C MET A 1 8.11 17.08 -21.10
N GLN A 2 6.81 16.81 -21.08
CA GLN A 2 6.22 15.83 -20.16
C GLN A 2 6.72 14.42 -20.53
N LYS A 3 7.17 13.64 -19.54
CA LYS A 3 7.67 12.28 -19.76
C LYS A 3 6.50 11.36 -20.11
N VAL A 4 6.59 10.68 -21.25
CA VAL A 4 5.64 9.65 -21.67
C VAL A 4 6.17 8.30 -21.21
N ASN A 5 5.37 7.58 -20.44
CA ASN A 5 5.65 6.21 -20.00
C ASN A 5 4.89 5.22 -20.89
N ILE A 6 5.51 4.07 -21.17
CA ILE A 6 4.88 2.97 -21.92
C ILE A 6 4.76 1.78 -20.98
N PHE A 7 3.53 1.32 -20.75
CA PHE A 7 3.21 0.13 -19.96
C PHE A 7 2.23 -0.72 -20.77
N GLU A 8 2.52 -2.01 -20.93
CA GLU A 8 1.67 -2.95 -21.69
C GLU A 8 1.19 -2.40 -23.05
N ASN A 9 2.10 -1.82 -23.84
CA ASN A 9 1.83 -1.17 -25.14
C ASN A 9 0.87 0.04 -25.10
N LYS A 10 0.52 0.55 -23.92
CA LYS A 10 -0.26 1.78 -23.75
C LYS A 10 0.66 2.94 -23.37
N ARG A 11 0.32 4.14 -23.86
CA ARG A 11 1.09 5.37 -23.61
C ARG A 11 0.41 6.21 -22.55
N TYR A 12 1.18 6.62 -21.57
CA TYR A 12 0.72 7.42 -20.44
C TYR A 12 1.58 8.68 -20.33
N PHE A 13 0.97 9.80 -19.96
CA PHE A 13 1.74 10.99 -19.59
C PHE A 13 1.75 11.14 -18.07
N ASN A 14 2.89 11.57 -17.55
CA ASN A 14 3.05 11.83 -16.13
C ASN A 14 2.22 13.05 -15.71
N VAL A 15 1.29 12.84 -14.79
CA VAL A 15 0.52 13.92 -14.15
C VAL A 15 1.29 14.42 -12.92
N LYS A 16 1.79 13.48 -12.11
CA LYS A 16 2.58 13.78 -10.91
C LYS A 16 3.56 12.64 -10.64
N SER A 17 4.80 13.00 -10.30
CA SER A 17 5.80 12.07 -9.77
C SER A 17 5.84 12.24 -8.25
N HIS A 18 5.90 11.13 -7.51
CA HIS A 18 6.08 11.15 -6.07
C HIS A 18 7.54 10.81 -5.74
N VAL A 19 8.16 11.56 -4.83
CA VAL A 19 9.52 11.26 -4.34
C VAL A 19 9.37 10.69 -2.95
N GLU A 20 9.45 9.36 -2.86
CA GLU A 20 9.53 8.55 -1.64
C GLU A 20 8.37 8.83 -0.63
N ASP A 21 8.15 7.93 0.34
CA ASP A 21 7.09 7.99 1.36
C ASP A 21 5.61 7.94 0.92
N SER A 22 5.29 7.79 -0.37
CA SER A 22 3.90 7.67 -0.82
C SER A 22 3.42 6.22 -0.85
N ILE A 23 3.41 5.56 0.31
CA ILE A 23 2.93 4.18 0.44
C ILE A 23 1.41 4.15 0.55
N ILE A 24 0.80 3.20 -0.12
CA ILE A 24 -0.64 2.98 -0.16
C ILE A 24 -1.01 1.53 0.08
N GLU A 25 -2.21 1.33 0.62
CA GLU A 25 -2.95 0.08 0.55
C GLU A 25 -3.82 0.12 -0.72
N TYR A 26 -3.78 -0.96 -1.50
CA TYR A 26 -4.59 -1.10 -2.71
C TYR A 26 -5.16 -2.52 -2.82
N SER A 27 -6.19 -2.68 -3.65
CA SER A 27 -6.87 -3.96 -3.88
C SER A 27 -6.97 -4.29 -5.37
N ILE A 28 -6.52 -5.49 -5.74
CA ILE A 28 -6.67 -6.06 -7.08
C ILE A 28 -7.39 -7.39 -6.92
N ASN A 29 -8.51 -7.57 -7.61
CA ASN A 29 -9.32 -8.80 -7.52
C ASN A 29 -9.66 -9.21 -6.07
N ASN A 30 -9.94 -8.22 -5.21
CA ASN A 30 -10.22 -8.38 -3.77
C ASN A 30 -9.03 -8.86 -2.92
N VAL A 31 -7.81 -8.90 -3.47
CA VAL A 31 -6.58 -9.14 -2.72
C VAL A 31 -5.96 -7.80 -2.37
N LYS A 32 -5.77 -7.57 -1.06
CA LYS A 32 -5.14 -6.35 -0.53
C LYS A 32 -3.62 -6.49 -0.56
N SER A 33 -2.95 -5.40 -0.91
CA SER A 33 -1.49 -5.31 -0.92
C SER A 33 -1.04 -3.89 -0.57
N LEU A 34 0.24 -3.76 -0.25
CA LEU A 34 0.88 -2.49 0.03
C LEU A 34 1.94 -2.19 -1.03
N GLY A 35 2.14 -0.91 -1.35
CA GLY A 35 3.14 -0.53 -2.33
C GLY A 35 3.35 0.97 -2.42
N HIS A 36 4.41 1.35 -3.13
CA HIS A 36 4.82 2.74 -3.29
C HIS A 36 4.26 3.30 -4.60
N ILE A 37 3.63 4.48 -4.53
CA ILE A 37 3.30 5.24 -5.74
C ILE A 37 4.60 5.78 -6.34
N ASP A 38 4.93 5.30 -7.54
CA ASP A 38 6.03 5.86 -8.34
C ASP A 38 5.52 7.08 -9.11
N ASN A 39 4.39 6.93 -9.81
CA ASN A 39 3.80 8.01 -10.61
C ASN A 39 2.27 7.94 -10.65
N ILE A 40 1.63 9.10 -10.73
CA ILE A 40 0.25 9.26 -11.17
C ILE A 40 0.28 9.63 -12.64
N VAL A 41 -0.46 8.88 -13.44
CA VAL A 41 -0.45 9.00 -14.90
C VAL A 41 -1.86 9.03 -15.46
N SER A 42 -2.00 9.59 -16.66
CA SER A 42 -3.24 9.50 -17.42
C SER A 42 -2.94 8.96 -18.82
N LEU A 43 -3.92 8.26 -19.40
CA LEU A 43 -3.79 7.64 -20.70
C LEU A 43 -3.79 8.72 -21.79
N VAL A 44 -2.85 8.65 -22.73
CA VAL A 44 -2.81 9.58 -23.86
C VAL A 44 -4.07 9.39 -24.71
N GLY A 45 -4.90 10.43 -24.81
CA GLY A 45 -6.19 10.39 -25.52
C GLY A 45 -7.33 9.69 -24.77
N GLY A 46 -7.13 9.36 -23.48
CA GLY A 46 -8.17 8.79 -22.61
C GLY A 46 -9.06 9.85 -21.95
N ASP A 47 -10.00 9.38 -21.12
CA ASP A 47 -10.85 10.26 -20.30
C ASP A 47 -10.00 11.05 -19.29
N PRO A 48 -10.07 12.40 -19.26
CA PRO A 48 -9.29 13.21 -18.32
C PRO A 48 -9.67 13.01 -16.85
N ASN A 49 -10.83 12.42 -16.56
CA ASN A 49 -11.28 12.10 -15.20
C ASN A 49 -10.78 10.74 -14.70
N ILE A 50 -10.14 9.95 -15.57
CA ILE A 50 -9.58 8.65 -15.19
C ILE A 50 -8.07 8.78 -15.05
N TRP A 51 -7.59 8.49 -13.84
CA TRP A 51 -6.17 8.46 -13.53
C TRP A 51 -5.75 7.06 -13.13
N TRP A 52 -4.51 6.74 -13.45
CA TRP A 52 -3.86 5.48 -13.14
C TRP A 52 -2.66 5.76 -12.25
N GLN A 53 -2.26 4.77 -11.48
CA GLN A 53 -1.10 4.86 -10.62
C GLN A 53 -0.13 3.75 -11.01
N ILE A 54 1.11 4.14 -11.27
CA ILE A 54 2.23 3.20 -11.39
C ILE A 54 2.70 2.94 -9.97
N ILE A 55 2.51 1.71 -9.51
CA ILE A 55 2.83 1.25 -8.17
C ILE A 55 3.99 0.29 -8.24
N LYS A 56 4.93 0.42 -7.31
CA LYS A 56 5.94 -0.58 -7.01
C LYS A 56 5.48 -1.36 -5.79
N PRO A 57 4.94 -2.60 -5.94
CA PRO A 57 4.47 -3.40 -4.82
C PRO A 57 5.58 -3.61 -3.79
N SER A 58 5.25 -3.56 -2.51
CA SER A 58 6.17 -3.93 -1.44
C SER A 58 6.33 -5.45 -1.40
N LYS A 59 7.55 -5.93 -1.24
CA LYS A 59 7.84 -7.36 -1.27
C LYS A 59 7.43 -8.02 0.05
N GLU A 60 6.65 -9.10 -0.04
CA GLU A 60 6.28 -9.91 1.14
C GLU A 60 7.47 -10.66 1.74
N LEU A 61 7.32 -11.07 3.01
CA LEU A 61 8.28 -11.93 3.68
C LEU A 61 8.33 -13.30 3.00
N GLU A 62 9.51 -13.89 2.92
CA GLU A 62 9.67 -15.27 2.45
C GLU A 62 9.13 -16.26 3.50
N ASN A 63 8.77 -17.49 3.10
CA ASN A 63 8.14 -18.47 4.00
C ASN A 63 8.91 -18.73 5.30
N ASN A 64 10.24 -18.71 5.26
CA ASN A 64 11.12 -18.90 6.42
C ASN A 64 11.27 -17.64 7.30
N GLU A 65 10.78 -16.50 6.84
CA GLU A 65 10.77 -15.21 7.55
C GLU A 65 9.40 -14.94 8.18
N ILE A 66 8.31 -15.50 7.65
CA ILE A 66 6.94 -15.35 8.19
C ILE A 66 6.87 -15.80 9.66
N GLU A 67 7.53 -16.91 10.04
CA GLU A 67 7.54 -17.39 11.42
C GLU A 67 8.23 -16.41 12.41
N LYS A 68 9.00 -15.46 11.88
CA LYS A 68 9.71 -14.44 12.66
C LYS A 68 8.92 -13.14 12.80
N ASP A 69 7.80 -13.00 12.09
CA ASP A 69 6.92 -11.84 12.19
C ASP A 69 6.19 -11.85 13.54
N PRO A 70 6.46 -10.89 14.45
CA PRO A 70 5.77 -10.79 15.74
C PRO A 70 4.27 -10.52 15.64
N PHE A 71 3.77 -10.03 14.49
CA PHE A 71 2.36 -9.71 14.29
C PHE A 71 1.58 -10.86 13.64
N HIS A 72 2.26 -11.84 13.04
CA HIS A 72 1.62 -13.00 12.41
C HIS A 72 0.60 -13.74 13.33
N PRO A 73 0.86 -13.92 14.65
CA PRO A 73 -0.11 -14.54 15.55
C PRO A 73 -1.32 -13.65 15.88
N PHE A 74 -1.31 -12.37 15.52
CA PHE A 74 -2.30 -11.36 15.91
C PHE A 74 -2.98 -10.75 14.68
N PRO A 75 -3.92 -11.47 14.03
CA PRO A 75 -4.55 -11.01 12.79
C PRO A 75 -5.36 -9.72 12.93
N ASP A 76 -5.78 -9.37 14.15
CA ASP A 76 -6.52 -8.14 14.44
C ASP A 76 -5.60 -6.91 14.57
N VAL A 77 -4.27 -7.11 14.61
CA VAL A 77 -3.32 -6.00 14.63
C VAL A 77 -3.19 -5.44 13.22
N ASN A 78 -3.55 -4.17 13.05
CA ASN A 78 -3.40 -3.44 11.79
C ASN A 78 -1.94 -3.03 11.54
N CYS A 79 -1.04 -4.02 11.47
CA CYS A 79 0.37 -3.83 11.17
C CYS A 79 0.88 -5.03 10.37
N SER A 80 1.60 -4.76 9.29
CA SER A 80 2.24 -5.79 8.47
C SER A 80 3.74 -5.55 8.40
N ILE A 81 4.53 -6.62 8.41
CA ILE A 81 5.97 -6.55 8.14
C ILE A 81 6.20 -7.03 6.72
N LEU A 82 6.83 -6.17 5.92
CA LEU A 82 7.27 -6.48 4.56
C LEU A 82 8.78 -6.27 4.46
N LEU A 83 9.41 -6.82 3.43
CA LEU A 83 10.80 -6.52 3.13
C LEU A 83 10.92 -5.07 2.62
N ASP A 84 12.04 -4.40 2.93
CA ASP A 84 12.38 -3.07 2.41
C ASP A 84 12.88 -3.17 0.95
N HIS A 85 12.08 -3.83 0.13
CA HIS A 85 12.30 -4.09 -1.28
C HIS A 85 10.96 -3.97 -2.01
N THR A 86 11.03 -3.53 -3.27
CA THR A 86 9.84 -3.46 -4.12
C THR A 86 9.94 -4.43 -5.28
N GLU A 87 8.80 -4.94 -5.72
CA GLU A 87 8.67 -5.77 -6.91
C GLU A 87 8.53 -4.92 -8.20
N ASP A 88 8.37 -5.62 -9.33
CA ASP A 88 8.15 -5.00 -10.62
C ASP A 88 6.92 -4.10 -10.62
N ALA A 89 7.06 -2.94 -11.26
CA ALA A 89 6.01 -1.94 -11.25
C ALA A 89 4.76 -2.43 -11.99
N ILE A 90 3.61 -2.21 -11.37
CA ILE A 90 2.29 -2.49 -11.93
C ILE A 90 1.53 -1.18 -12.17
N ILE A 91 0.49 -1.23 -13.01
CA ILE A 91 -0.41 -0.10 -13.23
C ILE A 91 -1.80 -0.44 -12.72
N ILE A 92 -2.34 0.40 -11.83
CA ILE A 92 -3.66 0.22 -11.24
C ILE A 92 -4.54 1.43 -11.50
N ASN A 93 -5.85 1.22 -11.52
CA ASN A 93 -6.82 2.31 -11.55
C ASN A 93 -6.79 3.03 -10.20
N SER A 94 -6.99 4.36 -10.17
CA SER A 94 -7.04 5.10 -8.91
C SER A 94 -8.13 4.60 -7.94
N GLN A 95 -9.21 4.02 -8.45
CA GLN A 95 -10.29 3.41 -7.64
C GLN A 95 -9.86 2.14 -6.90
N SER A 96 -8.75 1.52 -7.30
CA SER A 96 -8.17 0.35 -6.61
C SER A 96 -7.41 0.74 -5.33
N VAL A 97 -7.15 2.03 -5.11
CA VAL A 97 -6.45 2.50 -3.91
C VAL A 97 -7.43 2.65 -2.76
N LEU A 98 -7.12 1.99 -1.64
CA LEU A 98 -7.93 2.01 -0.42
C LEU A 98 -7.54 3.18 0.48
N GLY A 99 -6.24 3.50 0.55
CA GLY A 99 -5.75 4.66 1.30
C GLY A 99 -4.24 4.67 1.45
N HIS A 100 -3.74 5.64 2.22
CA HIS A 100 -2.31 5.72 2.56
C HIS A 100 -1.93 4.77 3.69
N ALA A 101 -0.66 4.38 3.71
CA ALA A 101 -0.06 3.65 4.81
C ALA A 101 1.11 4.43 5.41
N ALA A 102 1.26 4.36 6.73
CA ALA A 102 2.46 4.82 7.43
C ALA A 102 3.49 3.70 7.45
N SER A 103 4.77 4.05 7.38
CA SER A 103 5.87 3.09 7.45
C SER A 103 6.90 3.44 8.50
N LEU A 104 7.50 2.41 9.08
CA LEU A 104 8.70 2.48 9.89
C LEU A 104 9.72 1.49 9.33
N LYS A 105 10.87 2.01 8.92
CA LYS A 105 11.97 1.19 8.41
C LYS A 105 12.82 0.64 9.54
N ASN A 106 13.06 -0.66 9.49
CA ASN A 106 13.90 -1.39 10.42
C ASN A 106 15.20 -1.84 9.73
N PRO A 107 16.34 -1.77 10.43
CA PRO A 107 17.58 -2.30 9.89
C PRO A 107 17.57 -3.84 9.83
N PRO A 108 18.47 -4.43 9.02
CA PRO A 108 18.77 -5.86 9.06
C PRO A 108 18.97 -6.42 10.47
N GLY A 109 18.53 -7.65 10.69
CA GLY A 109 18.58 -8.36 11.98
C GLY A 109 17.40 -8.09 12.91
N THR A 110 16.54 -7.12 12.59
CA THR A 110 15.31 -6.85 13.36
C THR A 110 14.37 -8.04 13.26
N PHE A 111 13.77 -8.45 14.39
CA PHE A 111 12.96 -9.66 14.50
C PHE A 111 13.68 -10.97 14.13
N GLY A 112 15.02 -10.94 13.99
CA GLY A 112 15.80 -12.08 13.49
C GLY A 112 15.70 -12.29 11.98
N ILE A 113 15.22 -11.29 11.22
CA ILE A 113 15.20 -11.27 9.76
C ILE A 113 16.48 -10.59 9.26
N ASP A 114 17.26 -11.27 8.41
CA ASP A 114 18.59 -10.79 7.99
C ASP A 114 18.53 -9.61 6.99
N GLN A 115 17.36 -9.35 6.42
CA GLN A 115 17.10 -8.25 5.49
C GLN A 115 16.48 -7.05 6.20
N ALA A 116 16.59 -5.86 5.61
CA ALA A 116 15.87 -4.69 6.09
C ALA A 116 14.36 -4.88 5.87
N THR A 117 13.54 -4.41 6.82
CA THR A 117 12.08 -4.56 6.76
C THR A 117 11.37 -3.22 6.95
N LEU A 118 10.10 -3.18 6.55
CA LEU A 118 9.18 -2.09 6.79
C LEU A 118 8.03 -2.61 7.66
N CYS A 119 7.81 -1.97 8.82
CA CYS A 119 6.53 -2.08 9.51
C CYS A 119 5.55 -1.11 8.88
N LEU A 120 4.39 -1.60 8.45
CA LEU A 120 3.42 -0.84 7.69
C LEU A 120 2.06 -0.86 8.38
N VAL A 121 1.44 0.31 8.49
CA VAL A 121 0.12 0.49 9.08
C VAL A 121 -0.77 1.16 8.05
N ALA A 122 -1.79 0.45 7.57
CA ALA A 122 -2.79 1.02 6.67
C ALA A 122 -3.68 2.00 7.46
N LEU A 123 -3.71 3.26 7.04
CA LEU A 123 -4.41 4.31 7.79
C LEU A 123 -5.92 4.26 7.57
N HIS A 124 -6.36 3.74 6.43
CA HIS A 124 -7.78 3.57 6.12
C HIS A 124 -8.48 2.59 7.07
N SER A 125 -7.77 1.55 7.52
CA SER A 125 -8.28 0.53 8.45
C SER A 125 -8.06 0.88 9.92
N SER A 126 -7.42 2.01 10.25
CA SER A 126 -7.06 2.39 11.63
C SER A 126 -8.17 3.11 12.41
N VAL A 127 -9.45 2.90 12.07
CA VAL A 127 -10.55 3.44 12.87
C VAL A 127 -10.82 2.49 14.03
N SER A 128 -10.37 2.87 15.23
CA SER A 128 -10.92 2.32 16.46
C SER A 128 -12.39 2.72 16.53
N ASP A 129 -13.29 1.80 16.21
CA ASP A 129 -14.67 1.89 16.66
C ASP A 129 -14.67 1.76 18.18
N SER A 130 -14.44 2.87 18.88
CA SER A 130 -14.83 2.99 20.29
C SER A 130 -16.35 3.12 20.34
N VAL A 131 -17.06 2.02 20.03
CA VAL A 131 -18.47 1.92 20.38
C VAL A 131 -18.49 1.63 21.87
N ASP A 132 -18.57 2.68 22.68
CA ASP A 132 -19.01 2.56 24.06
C ASP A 132 -20.40 1.92 24.04
N SER A 133 -20.45 0.61 24.26
CA SER A 133 -21.69 -0.12 24.51
C SER A 133 -22.14 0.14 25.94
N HIS A 134 -22.48 1.39 26.24
CA HIS A 134 -23.24 1.74 27.44
C HIS A 134 -24.45 2.58 27.07
N SER A 135 -25.59 1.87 27.06
CA SER A 135 -26.93 2.32 27.41
C SER A 135 -27.34 3.72 26.97
N LEU A 136 -28.17 3.78 25.91
CA LEU A 136 -29.35 4.63 25.94
C LEU A 136 -30.56 3.83 25.48
N SER A 137 -31.06 3.01 26.40
CA SER A 137 -32.49 2.77 26.49
C SER A 137 -33.18 4.07 26.92
N HIS A 138 -34.21 4.48 26.18
CA HIS A 138 -35.16 5.56 26.45
C HIS A 138 -34.63 6.99 26.22
N ILE A 139 -35.28 7.72 25.32
CA ILE A 139 -36.15 8.88 25.62
C ILE A 139 -36.56 9.53 24.27
N PHE A 140 -37.87 9.42 24.01
CA PHE A 140 -38.75 10.02 22.98
C PHE A 140 -38.48 9.77 21.48
#